data_AF-A0A2D6RIB6-F1
#
_entry.id   AF-A0A2D6RIB6-F1
#
_cell.length_a   1.000
_cell.length_b   1.000
_cell.length_c   1.000
_cell.angle_alpha   90.00
_cell.angle_beta   90.00
_cell.angle_gamma   90.00
#
_symmetry.space_group_name_H-M   'P 1'
#
loop_
_entity.id
_entity.type
_entity.pdbx_description
1 polymer ?
#
loop_
_entity_poly.entity_id
_entity_poly.type
_entity_poly.pdbx_seq_one_letter_code
_entity_poly.pdbx_strand_id
1 'polypeptide(L)'
;MSKETLEQASKIIENKTIRELRHLTQGMPASDGAGVKLTRLIGTPELNMLDPFLMLDAFESDNADDYIAGFPPHPHRGFETVTYMLAGRMRHKDSAGNEGVIAPNGVQWMT
;
A
#
# COMPACT_ATOMS: atom_id res chain seq x y z
N MET A 1 -13.37 28.29 -25.85
CA MET A 1 -13.48 28.32 -24.37
C MET A 1 -13.84 29.73 -23.95
N SER A 2 -14.80 29.91 -23.04
CA SER A 2 -15.23 31.26 -22.63
C SER A 2 -14.19 31.90 -21.69
N LYS A 3 -14.18 33.24 -21.63
CA LYS A 3 -13.32 33.99 -20.70
C LYS A 3 -13.53 33.56 -19.24
N GLU A 4 -14.77 33.21 -18.90
CA GLU A 4 -15.18 32.71 -17.59
C GLU A 4 -14.53 31.35 -17.24
N THR A 5 -14.36 30.46 -18.23
CA THR A 5 -13.65 29.18 -18.04
C THR A 5 -12.16 29.38 -17.78
N LEU A 6 -11.54 30.36 -18.43
CA LEU A 6 -10.11 30.68 -18.26
C LEU A 6 -9.86 31.35 -16.90
N GLU A 7 -10.77 32.20 -16.44
CA GLU A 7 -10.68 32.89 -15.15
C GLU A 7 -10.92 31.93 -13.97
N GLN A 8 -11.84 30.96 -14.11
CA GLN A 8 -12.01 29.86 -13.15
C GLN A 8 -10.79 28.94 -13.09
N ALA A 9 -10.18 28.59 -14.22
CA ALA A 9 -8.96 27.79 -14.25
C ALA A 9 -7.78 28.51 -13.59
N SER A 10 -7.65 29.83 -13.80
CA SER A 10 -6.60 30.65 -13.18
C SER A 10 -6.74 30.73 -11.65
N LYS A 11 -7.97 30.89 -11.14
CA LYS A 11 -8.26 30.85 -9.69
C LYS A 11 -7.97 29.49 -9.05
N ILE A 12 -8.19 28.38 -9.77
CA ILE A 12 -7.86 27.04 -9.29
C ILE A 12 -6.35 26.84 -9.16
N ILE A 13 -5.55 27.46 -10.04
CA ILE A 13 -4.09 27.40 -10.02
C ILE A 13 -3.53 28.33 -8.92
N GLU A 14 -4.07 29.53 -8.75
CA GLU A 14 -3.64 30.49 -7.69
C GLU A 14 -3.92 29.97 -6.27
N ASN A 15 -5.00 29.22 -6.05
CA ASN A 15 -5.32 28.64 -4.73
C ASN A 15 -4.64 27.29 -4.46
N LYS A 16 -3.76 26.82 -5.36
CA LYS A 16 -3.10 25.53 -5.19
C LYS A 16 -1.84 25.70 -4.36
N THR A 17 -1.97 25.58 -3.04
CA THR A 17 -0.82 25.43 -2.14
C THR A 17 -0.05 24.18 -2.55
N ILE A 18 1.12 24.36 -3.17
CA ILE A 18 2.01 23.26 -3.52
C ILE A 18 2.57 22.70 -2.20
N ARG A 19 2.34 21.41 -1.94
CA ARG A 19 2.96 20.75 -0.79
C ARG A 19 4.43 20.52 -1.08
N GLU A 20 5.30 21.03 -0.22
CA GLU A 20 6.73 20.78 -0.28
C GLU A 20 7.05 19.35 0.19
N LEU A 21 8.00 18.69 -0.48
CA LEU A 21 8.59 17.45 0.02
C LEU A 21 9.36 17.75 1.30
N ARG A 22 8.87 17.28 2.44
CA ARG A 22 9.50 17.50 3.75
C ARG A 22 10.56 16.46 4.09
N HIS A 23 10.36 15.23 3.65
CA HIS A 23 11.21 14.11 3.98
C HIS A 23 11.21 13.09 2.84
N LEU A 24 12.38 12.55 2.54
CA LEU A 24 12.59 11.51 1.54
C LEU A 24 13.37 10.39 2.23
N THR A 25 12.76 9.22 2.30
CA THR A 25 13.36 8.00 2.86
C THR A 25 13.32 6.91 1.81
N GLN A 26 14.26 5.97 1.89
CA GLN A 26 14.27 4.78 1.06
C GLN A 26 13.64 3.61 1.81
N GLY A 27 12.96 2.73 1.07
CA GLY A 27 12.53 1.46 1.64
C GLY A 27 13.71 0.57 2.00
N MET A 28 13.48 -0.35 2.93
CA MET A 28 14.48 -1.35 3.33
C MET A 28 14.03 -2.76 2.99
N PRO A 29 14.95 -3.65 2.55
CA PRO A 29 14.65 -5.08 2.45
C PRO A 29 14.19 -5.63 3.80
N ALA A 30 13.11 -6.39 3.78
CA ALA A 30 12.59 -7.07 4.96
C ALA A 30 11.98 -8.42 4.55
N SER A 31 11.53 -9.17 5.57
CA SER A 31 10.82 -10.42 5.37
C SER A 31 9.70 -10.58 6.39
N ASP A 32 8.59 -11.19 5.97
CA ASP A 32 7.42 -11.43 6.80
C ASP A 32 6.70 -12.74 6.40
N GLY A 33 5.65 -13.13 7.11
CA GLY A 33 4.93 -14.37 6.86
C GLY A 33 5.83 -15.60 6.94
N ALA A 34 5.69 -16.51 5.98
CA ALA A 34 6.54 -17.69 5.86
C ALA A 34 7.84 -17.42 5.07
N GLY A 35 8.46 -16.26 5.30
CA GLY A 35 9.72 -15.87 4.65
C GLY A 35 9.54 -15.07 3.35
N VAL A 36 8.37 -14.48 3.14
CA VAL A 36 8.11 -13.61 1.99
C VAL A 36 9.08 -12.44 2.03
N LYS A 37 9.80 -12.18 0.93
CA LYS A 37 10.67 -11.02 0.78
C LYS A 37 9.87 -9.82 0.31
N LEU A 38 10.18 -8.66 0.87
CA LEU A 38 9.47 -7.41 0.60
C LEU A 38 10.39 -6.21 0.82
N THR A 39 9.94 -5.05 0.36
CA THR A 39 10.52 -3.75 0.72
C THR A 39 9.58 -3.01 1.66
N ARG A 40 10.04 -2.72 2.88
CA ARG A 40 9.28 -1.95 3.88
C ARG A 40 9.54 -0.46 3.73
N LEU A 41 8.48 0.32 3.56
CA LEU A 41 8.51 1.77 3.33
C LEU A 41 8.09 2.57 4.59
N ILE A 42 6.98 2.17 5.24
CA ILE A 42 6.56 2.68 6.55
C ILE A 42 6.68 1.54 7.56
N GLY A 43 7.13 1.82 8.78
CA GLY A 43 7.52 0.81 9.78
C GLY A 43 9.03 0.56 9.82
N THR A 44 9.83 1.43 9.21
CA THR A 44 11.30 1.39 9.26
C THR A 44 11.83 2.22 10.43
N PRO A 45 13.09 2.08 10.87
CA PRO A 45 13.66 2.96 11.89
C PRO A 45 13.65 4.45 11.51
N GLU A 46 13.76 4.78 10.21
CA GLU A 46 13.72 6.17 9.71
C GLU A 46 12.28 6.70 9.62
N LEU A 47 11.32 5.87 9.21
CA LEU A 47 9.90 6.20 9.12
C LEU A 47 9.06 5.14 9.85
N ASN A 48 9.11 5.18 11.18
CA ASN A 48 8.49 4.16 12.04
C ASN A 48 6.96 4.14 11.93
N MET A 49 6.34 5.32 11.82
CA MET A 49 4.90 5.48 11.68
C MET A 49 4.62 6.82 11.00
N LEU A 50 3.55 6.87 10.22
CA LEU A 50 3.04 8.10 9.64
C LEU A 50 1.53 8.16 9.86
N ASP A 51 1.09 8.62 11.03
CA ASP A 51 -0.32 8.70 11.42
C ASP A 51 -1.22 9.19 10.25
N PRO A 52 -2.22 8.39 9.80
CA PRO A 52 -2.76 7.16 10.39
C PRO A 52 -2.16 5.83 9.89
N PHE A 53 -1.13 5.87 9.05
CA PHE A 53 -0.48 4.71 8.45
C PHE A 53 0.56 4.10 9.41
N LEU A 54 0.34 2.83 9.77
CA LEU A 54 1.23 2.08 10.64
C LEU A 54 2.37 1.39 9.87
N MET A 55 2.09 0.91 8.67
CA MET A 55 3.01 0.11 7.87
C MET A 55 2.65 0.22 6.39
N LEU A 56 3.66 0.12 5.53
CA LEU A 56 3.50 0.02 4.09
C LEU A 56 4.62 -0.86 3.54
N ASP A 57 4.24 -1.99 2.96
CA ASP A 57 5.15 -2.96 2.36
C ASP A 57 4.88 -3.08 0.85
N ALA A 58 5.94 -3.17 0.06
CA ALA A 58 5.90 -3.47 -1.36
C ALA A 58 6.43 -4.89 -1.60
N PHE A 59 5.56 -5.76 -2.14
CA PHE A 59 5.87 -7.15 -2.48
C PHE A 59 6.03 -7.26 -3.98
N GLU A 60 7.24 -7.55 -4.43
CA GLU A 60 7.53 -7.76 -5.84
C GLU A 60 8.74 -8.69 -5.98
N SER A 61 8.63 -9.71 -6.82
CA SER A 61 9.75 -10.55 -7.25
C SER A 61 9.35 -11.34 -8.49
N ASP A 62 10.29 -11.51 -9.41
CA ASP A 62 10.17 -12.46 -10.53
C ASP A 62 10.52 -13.90 -10.11
N ASN A 63 11.09 -14.09 -8.92
CA ASN A 63 11.38 -15.40 -8.35
C ASN A 63 10.25 -15.85 -7.41
N ALA A 64 9.53 -16.91 -7.78
CA ALA A 64 8.44 -17.45 -6.99
C ALA A 64 8.86 -17.87 -5.57
N ASP A 65 10.09 -18.36 -5.39
CA ASP A 65 10.59 -18.80 -4.07
C ASP A 65 10.62 -17.67 -3.05
N ASP A 66 10.65 -16.40 -3.50
CA ASP A 66 10.66 -15.24 -2.63
C ASP A 66 9.28 -14.91 -2.02
N TYR A 67 8.18 -15.46 -2.54
CA TYR A 67 6.83 -15.12 -2.07
C TYR A 67 5.84 -16.29 -1.98
N ILE A 68 6.12 -17.43 -2.61
CA ILE A 68 5.13 -18.51 -2.78
C ILE A 68 4.65 -19.12 -1.46
N ALA A 69 5.50 -19.07 -0.42
CA ALA A 69 5.14 -19.54 0.93
C ALA A 69 4.06 -18.67 1.58
N GLY A 70 3.96 -17.40 1.17
CA GLY A 70 2.89 -16.49 1.54
C GLY A 70 2.82 -16.15 3.04
N PHE A 71 1.60 -15.80 3.45
CA PHE A 71 1.28 -15.41 4.82
C PHE A 71 0.36 -16.47 5.42
N PRO A 72 0.88 -17.42 6.21
CA PRO A 72 0.04 -18.42 6.87
C PRO A 72 -0.95 -17.74 7.84
N PRO A 73 -1.96 -18.46 8.37
CA PRO A 73 -2.95 -17.86 9.27
C PRO A 73 -2.31 -17.06 10.42
N HIS A 74 -2.69 -15.78 10.53
CA HIS A 74 -2.18 -14.86 11.55
C HIS A 74 -3.28 -13.85 11.96
N PRO A 75 -3.24 -13.32 13.19
CA PRO A 75 -4.24 -12.37 13.67
C PRO A 75 -3.90 -10.91 13.33
N HIS A 76 -4.93 -10.07 13.23
CA HIS A 76 -4.85 -8.62 13.28
C HIS A 76 -5.85 -8.09 14.31
N ARG A 77 -5.58 -6.91 14.91
CA ARG A 77 -6.47 -6.27 15.88
C ARG A 77 -6.23 -4.77 15.95
N GLY A 78 -7.29 -3.98 15.86
CA GLY A 78 -7.27 -2.55 16.18
C GLY A 78 -6.75 -1.65 15.04
N PHE A 79 -6.63 -2.19 13.84
CA PHE A 79 -6.29 -1.47 12.62
C PHE A 79 -6.82 -2.23 11.40
N GLU A 80 -6.78 -1.58 10.25
CA GLU A 80 -7.24 -2.15 8.98
C GLU A 80 -6.04 -2.53 8.11
N THR A 81 -6.23 -3.54 7.26
CA THR A 81 -5.26 -3.90 6.22
C THR A 81 -5.85 -3.61 4.85
N VAL A 82 -5.05 -2.99 3.99
CA VAL A 82 -5.41 -2.72 2.60
C VAL A 82 -4.36 -3.35 1.71
N THR A 83 -4.78 -4.30 0.88
CA THR A 83 -3.93 -4.94 -0.14
C THR A 83 -4.38 -4.48 -1.51
N TYR A 84 -3.45 -3.91 -2.27
CA TYR A 84 -3.66 -3.54 -3.67
C TYR A 84 -2.74 -4.34 -4.58
N MET A 85 -3.31 -5.02 -5.57
CA MET A 85 -2.56 -5.91 -6.46
C MET A 85 -2.19 -5.19 -7.76
N LEU A 86 -0.92 -4.84 -7.94
CA LEU A 86 -0.46 -4.23 -9.19
C LEU A 86 -0.39 -5.25 -10.34
N ALA A 87 0.20 -6.42 -10.08
CA ALA A 87 0.34 -7.51 -11.04
C ALA A 87 0.38 -8.86 -10.29
N GLY A 88 -0.01 -9.94 -10.97
CA GLY A 88 -0.13 -11.26 -10.34
C GLY A 88 -1.48 -11.47 -9.66
N ARG A 89 -1.55 -12.44 -8.75
CA ARG A 89 -2.78 -12.83 -8.04
C ARG A 89 -2.45 -13.31 -6.64
N MET A 90 -3.30 -12.96 -5.67
CA MET A 90 -3.17 -13.44 -4.28
C MET A 90 -4.50 -14.02 -3.81
N ARG A 91 -4.46 -15.21 -3.21
CA ARG A 91 -5.62 -15.78 -2.52
C ARG A 91 -5.60 -15.34 -1.07
N HIS A 92 -6.76 -14.98 -0.54
CA HIS A 92 -6.94 -14.72 0.89
C HIS A 92 -8.05 -15.60 1.46
N LYS A 93 -8.00 -15.84 2.77
CA LYS A 93 -9.04 -16.47 3.57
C LYS A 93 -8.97 -15.94 5.00
N ASP A 94 -10.11 -15.60 5.59
CA ASP A 94 -10.19 -15.10 6.97
C ASP A 94 -10.86 -16.10 7.93
N SER A 95 -10.91 -15.72 9.21
CA SER A 95 -11.48 -16.52 10.30
C SER A 95 -13.01 -16.57 10.31
N ALA A 96 -13.69 -15.65 9.62
CA ALA A 96 -15.14 -15.67 9.42
C ALA A 96 -15.55 -16.57 8.24
N GLY A 97 -14.57 -17.10 7.50
CA GLY A 97 -14.78 -17.99 6.36
C GLY A 97 -14.87 -17.25 5.02
N ASN A 98 -14.64 -15.94 4.99
CA ASN A 98 -14.56 -15.22 3.71
C ASN A 98 -13.26 -15.63 3.01
N GLU A 99 -13.34 -15.84 1.69
CA GLU A 99 -12.19 -16.15 0.86
C GLU A 99 -12.34 -15.54 -0.53
N GLY A 100 -11.21 -15.28 -1.19
CA GLY A 100 -11.22 -14.61 -2.49
C GLY A 100 -9.86 -14.60 -3.15
N VAL A 101 -9.82 -14.10 -4.39
CA VAL A 101 -8.59 -13.87 -5.13
C VAL A 101 -8.52 -12.41 -5.54
N ILE A 102 -7.52 -11.71 -5.06
CA ILE A 102 -7.17 -10.36 -5.49
C ILE A 102 -6.42 -10.50 -6.82
N ALA A 103 -7.03 -10.02 -7.90
CA ALA A 103 -6.45 -10.00 -9.25
C ALA A 103 -5.84 -8.60 -9.53
N PRO A 104 -5.14 -8.39 -10.67
CA PRO A 104 -4.55 -7.09 -10.98
C PRO A 104 -5.57 -5.94 -10.94
N ASN A 105 -5.18 -4.81 -10.35
CA ASN A 105 -6.00 -3.65 -10.00
C ASN A 105 -7.12 -3.93 -8.98
N GLY A 106 -7.13 -5.11 -8.37
CA GLY A 106 -8.03 -5.47 -7.28
C GLY A 106 -7.57 -4.92 -5.94
N VAL A 107 -8.53 -4.64 -5.08
CA VAL A 107 -8.31 -4.19 -3.69
C VAL A 107 -9.01 -5.17 -2.75
N GLN A 108 -8.33 -5.50 -1.65
CA GLN A 108 -8.97 -6.01 -0.44
C GLN A 108 -8.79 -4.99 0.67
N TRP A 109 -9.88 -4.63 1.35
CA TRP A 109 -9.87 -3.80 2.56
C TRP A 109 -10.52 -4.61 3.68
N MET A 110 -9.76 -4.92 4.73
CA MET A 110 -10.19 -5.74 5.86
C MET A 110 -10.07 -4.95 7.17
N THR A 111 -11.14 -4.97 7.97
CA THR A 111 -11.31 -4.22 9.22
C THR A 111 -11.41 -5.15 10.42
#